data_AF-A0A523LLA5-F1
#
_entry.id   AF-A0A523LLA5-F1
#
_cell.length_a   1.000
_cell.length_b   1.000
_cell.length_c   1.000
_cell.angle_alpha   90.00
_cell.angle_beta   90.00
_cell.angle_gamma   90.00
#
_symmetry.space_group_name_H-M   'P 1'
#
loop_
_entity.id
_entity.type
_entity.pdbx_description
1 polymer ?
#
loop_
_entity_poly.entity_id
_entity_poly.type
_entity_poly.pdbx_seq_one_letter_code
_entity_poly.pdbx_strand_id
1 'polypeptide(L)' 'IPPTGKAFKISMVTIGHWNEDGVIDEEWLFWDNLTFMKQMGLMD' A
#
# COMPACT_ATOMS: atom_id res chain seq x y z
N ILE A 1 -0.90 -4.01 16.30
CA ILE A 1 -0.82 -2.53 16.23
C ILE A 1 -2.22 -2.01 16.53
N PRO A 2 -2.44 -1.27 17.65
CA PRO A 2 -3.75 -0.69 17.95
C PRO A 2 -4.09 0.44 16.97
N PRO A 3 -5.38 0.78 16.79
CA PRO A 3 -5.78 1.92 15.97
C PRO A 3 -5.13 3.21 16.48
N THR A 4 -4.44 3.94 15.61
CA THR A 4 -3.75 5.19 15.98
C THR A 4 -4.63 6.43 15.86
N GLY A 5 -5.72 6.34 15.08
CA GLY A 5 -6.63 7.47 14.81
C GLY A 5 -6.01 8.59 13.95
N LYS A 6 -4.77 8.43 13.47
CA LYS A 6 -4.07 9.42 12.65
C LYS A 6 -4.43 9.27 11.18
N ALA A 7 -4.71 10.39 10.52
CA ALA A 7 -4.85 10.42 9.07
C ALA A 7 -3.48 10.19 8.41
N PHE A 8 -3.48 9.50 7.28
CA PHE A 8 -2.30 9.30 6.45
C PHE A 8 -2.67 9.44 4.98
N LYS A 9 -1.67 9.75 4.16
CA LYS A 9 -1.76 9.71 2.71
C LYS A 9 -0.54 8.97 2.17
N ILE A 10 -0.80 8.00 1.31
CA ILE A 10 0.25 7.24 0.62
C ILE A 10 0.15 7.47 -0.89
N SER A 11 1.30 7.67 -1.51
CA SER A 11 1.44 7.48 -2.95
C SER A 11 1.66 5.98 -3.17
N MET A 12 0.83 5.37 -4.02
CA MET A 12 0.84 3.94 -4.28
C MET A 12 0.95 3.69 -5.78
N VAL A 13 1.64 2.61 -6.14
CA VAL A 13 1.65 2.06 -7.49
C VAL A 13 1.11 0.64 -7.42
N THR A 14 0.15 0.34 -8.29
CA THR A 14 -0.40 -0.99 -8.48
C THR A 14 0.00 -1.48 -9.86
N ILE A 15 0.55 -2.68 -9.93
CA ILE A 15 0.82 -3.40 -11.18
C ILE A 15 -0.06 -4.64 -11.15
N GLY A 16 -0.95 -4.76 -12.13
CA GLY A 16 -1.71 -5.98 -12.37
C GLY A 16 -1.16 -6.71 -13.59
N HIS A 17 -1.12 -8.03 -13.51
CA HIS A 17 -0.99 -8.89 -14.68
C HIS A 17 -2.39 -9.42 -15.04
N TRP A 18 -2.76 -9.31 -16.31
CA TRP A 18 -4.02 -9.84 -16.83
C TRP A 18 -3.72 -11.04 -17.72
N ASN A 19 -4.46 -12.13 -17.51
CA ASN A 19 -4.32 -13.35 -18.30
C ASN A 19 -5.11 -13.28 -19.62
N GLU A 20 -5.05 -14.36 -20.40
CA GLU A 20 -5.74 -14.46 -21.70
C GLU A 20 -7.27 -14.38 -21.59
N ASP A 21 -7.85 -14.78 -20.45
CA ASP A 21 -9.28 -14.67 -20.16
C ASP A 21 -9.70 -13.23 -19.77
N GLY A 22 -8.75 -12.30 -19.70
CA GLY A 22 -8.99 -10.90 -19.37
C GLY A 22 -9.23 -10.64 -17.89
N VAL A 23 -8.83 -11.55 -17.00
CA VAL A 23 -8.91 -11.39 -15.54
C VAL A 23 -7.52 -11.19 -14.93
N ILE A 24 -7.45 -10.52 -13.77
CA ILE A 24 -6.19 -10.37 -13.02
C ILE A 24 -5.89 -11.70 -12.32
N ASP A 25 -4.68 -12.23 -12.52
CA ASP A 25 -4.17 -13.41 -11.81
C ASP A 25 -3.02 -13.07 -10.84
N GLU A 26 -2.28 -11.98 -11.09
CA GLU A 26 -1.23 -11.47 -10.21
C GLU A 26 -1.34 -9.95 -9.99
N GLU A 27 -1.11 -9.50 -8.75
CA GLU A 27 -1.08 -8.09 -8.37
C GLU A 27 0.13 -7.80 -7.50
N TRP A 28 0.84 -6.71 -7.81
CA TRP A 28 1.89 -6.15 -6.98
C TRP A 28 1.54 -4.72 -6.58
N LEU A 29 1.68 -4.45 -5.30
CA LEU A 29 1.39 -3.16 -4.70
C LEU A 29 2.66 -2.61 -4.06
N PHE A 30 3.01 -1.40 -4.45
CA PHE A 30 4.21 -0.71 -3.99
C PHE A 30 3.83 0.60 -3.33
N TRP A 31 4.40 0.83 -2.14
CA TRP A 31 4.31 2.08 -1.41
C TRP A 31 5.51 2.22 -0.46
N ASP A 32 5.74 3.43 0.05
CA ASP A 32 6.81 3.70 1.01
C ASP A 32 6.36 3.35 2.44
N ASN A 33 6.80 2.19 2.92
CA ASN A 33 6.52 1.73 4.28
C ASN A 33 7.09 2.64 5.37
N LEU A 34 8.26 3.23 5.15
CA LEU A 34 8.90 4.09 6.15
C LEU A 34 8.05 5.34 6.37
N THR A 35 7.71 6.03 5.28
CA THR A 35 6.89 7.24 5.34
C THR A 35 5.49 6.96 5.87
N PHE A 36 4.88 5.82 5.50
CA PHE A 36 3.58 5.40 6.02
C PHE A 36 3.59 5.18 7.54
N MET A 37 4.57 4.44 8.05
CA MET A 37 4.70 4.13 9.47
C MET A 37 4.99 5.38 10.31
N LYS A 38 5.77 6.34 9.78
CA LYS A 38 5.99 7.64 10.42
C LYS A 38 4.72 8.46 10.53
N GLN A 39 3.89 8.53 9.48
CA GLN A 39 2.60 9.23 9.53
C GLN A 39 1.65 8.63 10.59
N MET A 40 1.69 7.31 10.76
CA MET A 40 0.91 6.63 11.79
C MET A 40 1.49 6.80 13.21
N GLY A 41 2.69 7.37 13.36
CA GLY A 41 3.36 7.52 14.65
C GLY A 41 3.86 6.20 15.24
N LEU A 42 4.24 5.26 14.38
CA LEU A 42 4.74 3.94 14.77
C LEU A 42 6.26 3.81 14.61
N MET A 43 6.91 4.84 14.05
CA MET A 43 8.35 4.92 13.80
C MET A 43 8.77 6.39 13.71
N ASP A 44 10.01 6.68 14.11
CA ASP A 44 10.60 8.03 14.15
C ASP A 44 11.46 8.36 12.92
#